data_AF-A0AA91M1H7-F1
#
_entry.id   AF-A0AA91M1H7-F1
#
_cell.length_a   1.000
_cell.length_b   1.000
_cell.length_c   1.000
_cell.angle_alpha   90.00
_cell.angle_beta   90.00
_cell.angle_gamma   90.00
#
_symmetry.space_group_name_H-M   'P 1'
#
loop_
_entity.id
_entity.type
_entity.pdbx_description
1 polymer ?
#
loop_
_entity_poly.entity_id
_entity_poly.type
_entity_poly.pdbx_seq_one_letter_code
_entity_poly.pdbx_strand_id
1 'polypeptide(L)'
;MVDTSGAVALLGLVEAPNYVDGYIAAHNLDKIVARHALIEDAGGTYILRATTMDLATVRALADEAPVLAALDLAESLDIRERRIGLNFLDDTLKRLNG
;
A
#
# COMPACT_ATOMS: atom_id res chain seq x y z
N MET A 1 -2.72 -6.69 -10.42
CA MET A 1 -1.88 -6.02 -9.41
C MET A 1 -2.38 -4.59 -9.28
N VAL A 2 -2.33 -4.04 -8.07
CA VAL A 2 -2.50 -2.61 -7.81
C VAL A 2 -1.14 -2.08 -7.41
N ASP A 3 -0.58 -1.19 -8.22
CA ASP A 3 0.70 -0.53 -7.95
C ASP A 3 0.46 0.64 -7.01
N THR A 4 1.25 0.72 -5.94
CA THR A 4 1.19 1.75 -4.90
C THR A 4 2.53 2.47 -4.74
N SER A 5 3.48 2.23 -5.66
CA SER A 5 4.74 2.96 -5.74
C SER A 5 4.43 4.45 -5.93
N GLY A 6 4.86 5.28 -4.98
CA GLY A 6 4.60 6.73 -5.00
C GLY A 6 3.29 7.19 -4.33
N ALA A 7 2.42 6.28 -3.86
CA ALA A 7 1.16 6.69 -3.23
C ALA A 7 1.37 7.51 -1.94
N VAL A 8 2.49 7.30 -1.24
CA VAL A 8 2.88 8.07 -0.04
C VAL A 8 3.24 9.53 -0.35
N ALA A 9 3.63 9.86 -1.58
CA ALA A 9 3.89 11.24 -1.98
C ALA A 9 2.62 12.10 -1.95
N LEU A 10 1.45 11.48 -2.19
CA LEU A 10 0.14 12.14 -2.06
C LEU A 10 -0.18 12.55 -0.62
N LEU A 11 0.51 11.96 0.37
CA LEU A 11 0.41 12.28 1.79
C LEU A 11 1.56 13.18 2.28
N GLY A 12 2.35 13.74 1.35
CA GLY A 12 3.43 14.69 1.66
C GLY A 12 4.72 14.02 2.15
N LEU A 13 4.89 12.71 1.94
CA LEU A 13 6.13 11.99 2.23
C LEU A 13 7.06 11.95 1.02
N VAL A 14 8.35 11.73 1.28
CA VAL A 14 9.34 11.55 0.22
C VAL A 14 9.24 10.12 -0.30
N GLU A 15 9.03 9.98 -1.61
CA GLU A 15 9.07 8.70 -2.30
C GLU A 15 10.50 8.16 -2.36
N ALA A 16 10.69 6.87 -2.03
CA ALA A 16 11.96 6.21 -2.26
C ALA A 16 12.16 5.95 -3.76
N PRO A 17 13.35 6.17 -4.34
CA PRO A 17 13.57 5.87 -5.75
C PRO A 17 13.67 4.35 -6.00
N ASN A 18 13.18 3.89 -7.15
CA ASN A 18 13.43 2.56 -7.72
C ASN A 18 12.93 1.35 -6.87
N TYR A 19 11.83 1.50 -6.14
CA TYR A 19 11.12 0.37 -5.55
C TYR A 19 9.77 0.13 -6.23
N VAL A 20 9.31 -1.11 -6.22
CA VAL A 20 7.97 -1.51 -6.64
C VAL A 20 7.25 -1.98 -5.38
N ASP A 21 6.14 -1.32 -5.04
CA ASP A 21 5.24 -1.76 -3.98
C ASP A 21 3.84 -1.92 -4.57
N GLY A 22 3.17 -3.01 -4.23
CA GLY A 22 1.81 -3.19 -4.67
C GLY A 22 1.12 -4.44 -4.18
N TYR A 23 -0.20 -4.41 -4.34
CA TYR A 23 -1.09 -5.47 -3.95
C TYR A 23 -1.34 -6.48 -5.06
N ILE A 24 -1.29 -7.75 -4.70
CA ILE A 24 -1.64 -8.89 -5.56
C ILE A 24 -2.70 -9.75 -4.87
N ALA A 25 -3.50 -10.46 -5.67
CA ALA A 25 -4.41 -11.45 -5.10
C ALA A 25 -3.60 -12.58 -4.48
N ALA A 26 -3.95 -12.98 -3.24
CA ALA A 26 -3.16 -13.95 -2.46
C ALA A 26 -2.92 -15.27 -3.21
N HIS A 27 -3.92 -15.76 -3.95
CA HIS A 27 -3.82 -16.99 -4.75
C HIS A 27 -2.85 -16.91 -5.94
N ASN A 28 -2.30 -15.73 -6.24
CA ASN A 28 -1.31 -15.54 -7.29
C ASN A 28 0.12 -15.44 -6.77
N LEU A 29 0.34 -15.31 -5.45
CA LEU A 29 1.68 -15.11 -4.88
C LEU A 29 2.63 -16.23 -5.29
N ASP A 30 2.30 -17.48 -4.99
CA ASP A 30 3.16 -18.63 -5.29
C ASP A 30 3.49 -18.76 -6.77
N LYS A 31 2.51 -18.43 -7.64
CA LYS A 31 2.71 -18.46 -9.10
C LYS A 31 3.69 -17.39 -9.56
N ILE A 32 3.63 -16.19 -8.98
CA ILE A 32 4.54 -15.08 -9.29
C ILE A 32 5.94 -15.41 -8.78
N VAL A 33 6.05 -15.86 -7.53
CA VAL A 33 7.32 -16.26 -6.91
C VAL A 33 8.00 -17.35 -7.75
N ALA A 34 7.28 -18.42 -8.10
CA ALA A 34 7.82 -19.51 -8.90
C ALA A 34 8.21 -19.08 -10.33
N ARG A 35 7.36 -18.27 -10.99
CA ARG A 35 7.61 -17.80 -12.37
C ARG A 35 8.85 -16.94 -12.47
N HIS A 36 9.10 -16.09 -11.47
CA HIS A 36 10.18 -15.10 -11.50
C HIS A 36 11.37 -15.48 -10.62
N ALA A 37 11.35 -16.68 -10.01
CA ALA A 37 12.36 -17.14 -9.06
C ALA A 37 12.64 -16.10 -7.96
N LEU A 38 11.58 -15.46 -7.45
CA LEU A 38 11.71 -14.46 -6.39
C LEU A 38 12.19 -15.13 -5.11
N ILE A 39 13.04 -14.41 -4.38
CA ILE A 39 13.58 -14.82 -3.09
C ILE A 39 13.17 -13.76 -2.08
N GLU A 40 12.71 -14.18 -0.91
CA GLU A 40 12.38 -13.26 0.18
C GLU A 40 13.64 -12.51 0.62
N ASP A 41 13.56 -11.18 0.57
CA ASP A 41 14.63 -10.28 0.97
C ASP A 41 14.02 -9.05 1.62
N ALA A 42 14.22 -8.88 2.93
CA ALA A 42 13.70 -7.74 3.68
C ALA A 42 14.30 -6.39 3.25
N GLY A 43 15.45 -6.40 2.56
CA GLY A 43 16.06 -5.22 1.94
C GLY A 43 15.79 -5.09 0.44
N GLY A 44 14.96 -5.98 -0.13
CA GLY A 44 14.66 -6.02 -1.55
C GLY A 44 13.86 -4.81 -2.04
N THR A 45 13.92 -4.55 -3.34
CA THR A 45 13.21 -3.42 -3.98
C THR A 45 11.80 -3.75 -4.46
N TYR A 46 11.33 -4.99 -4.24
CA TYR A 46 9.99 -5.45 -4.61
C TYR A 46 9.21 -5.83 -3.35
N ILE A 47 8.10 -5.14 -3.11
CA ILE A 47 7.16 -5.45 -2.04
C ILE A 47 5.88 -5.98 -2.71
N LEU A 48 5.59 -7.26 -2.48
CA LEU A 48 4.38 -7.93 -2.97
C LEU A 48 3.42 -8.15 -1.80
N ARG A 49 2.41 -7.29 -1.67
CA ARG A 49 1.39 -7.41 -0.62
C ARG A 49 0.28 -8.35 -1.08
N ALA A 50 0.28 -9.58 -0.56
CA ALA A 50 -0.76 -10.55 -0.85
C ALA A 50 -2.03 -10.24 -0.05
N THR A 51 -3.17 -10.11 -0.72
CA THR A 51 -4.46 -9.83 -0.08
C THR A 51 -5.56 -10.78 -0.55
N THR A 52 -6.50 -11.08 0.34
CA THR A 52 -7.75 -11.79 0.03
C THR A 52 -8.88 -10.85 -0.35
N MET A 53 -8.69 -9.53 -0.22
CA MET A 53 -9.64 -8.54 -0.72
C MET A 53 -9.73 -8.61 -2.24
N ASP A 54 -10.91 -8.27 -2.79
CA ASP A 54 -11.05 -8.06 -4.22
C ASP A 54 -10.11 -6.94 -4.68
N LEU A 55 -9.29 -7.20 -5.70
CA LEU A 55 -8.36 -6.22 -6.24
C LEU A 55 -9.07 -5.02 -6.87
N ALA A 56 -10.34 -5.15 -7.28
CA ALA A 56 -11.13 -4.00 -7.71
C ALA A 56 -11.38 -3.04 -6.54
N THR A 57 -11.68 -3.56 -5.35
CA THR A 57 -11.81 -2.77 -4.12
C THR A 57 -10.47 -2.12 -3.73
N VAL A 58 -9.38 -2.87 -3.77
CA VAL A 58 -8.04 -2.33 -3.48
C VAL A 58 -7.67 -1.22 -4.46
N ARG A 59 -8.00 -1.39 -5.73
CA ARG A 59 -7.79 -0.36 -6.77
C ARG A 59 -8.62 0.90 -6.47
N ALA A 60 -9.90 0.75 -6.13
CA ALA A 60 -10.74 1.89 -5.76
C ALA A 60 -10.16 2.67 -4.56
N LEU A 61 -9.68 1.94 -3.53
CA LEU A 61 -9.02 2.55 -2.37
C LEU A 61 -7.70 3.26 -2.70
N ALA A 62 -7.02 2.87 -3.78
CA ALA A 62 -5.79 3.49 -4.26
C ALA A 62 -6.05 4.71 -5.14
N ASP A 63 -7.07 4.65 -6.00
CA ASP A 63 -7.31 5.64 -7.06
C ASP A 63 -8.18 6.84 -6.57
N GLU A 64 -9.16 6.62 -5.69
CA GLU A 64 -10.15 7.66 -5.33
C GLU A 64 -9.60 8.72 -4.35
N ALA A 65 -8.64 8.32 -3.52
CA ALA A 65 -7.94 9.15 -2.54
C ALA A 65 -6.74 8.35 -2.02
N PRO A 66 -5.76 8.95 -1.32
CA PRO A 66 -4.66 8.21 -0.72
C PRO A 66 -5.09 7.38 0.52
N VAL A 67 -6.28 6.78 0.50
CA VAL A 67 -6.83 5.96 1.60
C VAL A 67 -6.02 4.69 1.77
N LEU A 68 -5.70 3.99 0.67
CA LEU A 68 -4.87 2.79 0.75
C LEU A 68 -3.47 3.12 1.32
N ALA A 69 -2.86 4.20 0.85
CA ALA A 69 -1.58 4.69 1.39
C ALA A 69 -1.69 5.09 2.87
N ALA A 70 -2.79 5.72 3.28
CA ALA A 70 -3.01 6.09 4.67
C ALA A 70 -3.22 4.88 5.58
N LEU A 71 -3.89 3.81 5.09
CA LEU A 71 -4.01 2.53 5.77
C LEU A 71 -2.62 1.87 5.94
N ASP A 72 -1.81 1.85 4.88
CA ASP A 72 -0.44 1.32 4.94
C ASP A 72 0.40 2.11 5.96
N LEU A 73 0.32 3.44 5.95
CA LEU A 73 1.05 4.28 6.90
C LEU A 73 0.58 4.07 8.34
N ALA A 74 -0.72 3.83 8.58
CA ALA A 74 -1.26 3.58 9.91
C ALA A 74 -0.67 2.31 10.57
N GLU A 75 -0.11 1.40 9.79
CA GLU A 75 0.62 0.22 10.28
C GLU A 75 2.15 0.43 10.37
N SER A 76 2.67 1.60 9.95
CA SER A 76 4.10 1.90 10.00
C SER A 76 4.64 1.85 11.44
N LEU A 77 5.87 1.34 11.55
CA LEU A 77 6.63 1.35 12.80
C LEU A 77 7.19 2.74 13.11
N ASP A 78 7.41 3.60 12.10
CA ASP A 78 7.75 5.01 12.32
C ASP A 78 6.51 5.74 12.86
N ILE A 79 6.65 6.32 14.06
CA ILE A 79 5.56 6.99 14.77
C ILE A 79 5.00 8.18 13.96
N ARG A 80 5.83 8.86 13.16
CA ARG A 80 5.44 10.03 12.37
C ARG A 80 4.60 9.59 11.18
N GLU A 81 5.06 8.59 10.44
CA GLU A 81 4.31 7.98 9.34
C GLU A 81 2.96 7.46 9.81
N ARG A 82 2.98 6.69 10.92
CA ARG A 82 1.76 6.18 11.55
C ARG A 82 0.76 7.27 11.91
N ARG A 83 1.23 8.37 12.50
CA ARG A 83 0.37 9.50 12.84
C ARG A 83 -0.22 10.18 11.59
N ILE A 84 0.56 10.31 10.51
CA ILE A 84 0.07 10.89 9.24
C ILE A 84 -1.08 10.03 8.69
N GLY A 85 -0.89 8.71 8.61
CA GLY A 85 -1.91 7.79 8.15
C GLY A 85 -3.19 7.87 8.99
N LEU A 86 -3.07 7.76 10.32
CA LEU A 86 -4.21 7.81 11.23
C LEU A 86 -4.98 9.14 11.16
N ASN A 87 -4.29 10.28 11.10
CA ASN A 87 -4.95 11.59 10.99
C ASN A 87 -5.73 11.71 9.68
N PHE A 88 -5.15 11.27 8.56
CA PHE A 88 -5.82 11.30 7.26
C PHE A 88 -7.09 10.45 7.26
N LEU A 89 -7.03 9.24 7.83
CA LEU A 89 -8.18 8.33 7.93
C LEU A 89 -9.28 8.92 8.81
N ASP A 90 -8.93 9.47 9.97
CA ASP A 90 -9.90 10.10 10.88
C ASP A 90 -10.61 11.30 10.21
N ASP A 91 -9.86 12.16 9.54
CA ASP A 91 -10.44 13.30 8.81
C ASP A 91 -11.31 12.85 7.63
N THR A 92 -10.94 11.77 6.97
CA THR A 92 -11.74 11.19 5.87
C THR A 92 -13.05 10.60 6.38
N LEU A 93 -13.02 9.85 7.48
CA LEU A 93 -14.22 9.30 8.12
C LEU A 93 -15.17 10.40 8.61
N LYS A 94 -14.63 11.49 9.20
CA LYS A 94 -15.44 12.64 9.60
C LYS A 94 -16.18 13.29 8.42
N ARG A 95 -15.54 13.39 7.25
CA ARG A 95 -16.18 13.93 6.04
C ARG A 95 -17.26 13.02 5.47
N LEU A 96 -17.15 11.71 5.63
CA LEU A 96 -18.14 10.74 5.16
C LEU A 96 -19.35 10.62 6.09
N ASN A 97 -19.15 10.86 7.38
CA ASN A 97 -20.18 10.73 8.42
C ASN A 97 -20.92 12.04 8.72
N GLY A 98 -20.52 13.17 8.12
CA GLY A 98 -21.15 14.48 8.26
C GLY A 98 -21.98 14.85 7.05
#